data_AF-A0A928Y5C5-F1
#
_entry.id   AF-A0A928Y5C5-F1
#
_cell.length_a   1.000
_cell.length_b   1.000
_cell.length_c   1.000
_cell.angle_alpha   90.00
_cell.angle_beta   90.00
_cell.angle_gamma   90.00
#
_symmetry.space_group_name_H-M   'P 1'
#
loop_
_entity.id
_entity.type
_entity.pdbx_description
1 polymer ?
#
loop_
_entity_poly.entity_id
_entity_poly.type
_entity_poly.pdbx_seq_one_letter_code
_entity_poly.pdbx_strand_id
1 'polypeptide(L)'
;MQWALYYPAILNYWQRNENGNGDLIRKANHLLSSGQAEEAKEVIRQILQLEPDNSAAHALLAIIAVVQNEKDQALELANKAITLDQHSAAAYLALSYVQQAQFEIDLALESVQK
;
A
#
# COMPACT_ATOMS: atom_id res chain seq x y z
N MET A 1 -12.08 -1.52 -19.96
CA MET A 1 -12.88 -1.07 -18.79
C MET A 1 -11.90 -0.89 -17.63
N GLN A 2 -11.33 0.30 -17.46
CA GLN A 2 -10.40 0.60 -16.37
C GLN A 2 -11.21 1.06 -15.16
N TRP A 3 -11.13 0.31 -14.06
CA TRP A 3 -11.69 0.72 -12.78
C TRP A 3 -10.67 1.62 -12.08
N ALA A 4 -10.86 2.93 -12.18
CA ALA A 4 -10.12 3.88 -11.36
C ALA A 4 -10.80 3.97 -9.99
N LEU A 5 -10.18 3.38 -8.96
CA LEU A 5 -10.60 3.59 -7.58
C LEU A 5 -10.37 5.07 -7.23
N TYR A 6 -11.47 5.83 -7.19
CA TYR A 6 -11.45 7.25 -6.86
C TYR A 6 -11.13 7.44 -5.38
N TYR A 7 -9.98 8.03 -5.10
CA TYR A 7 -9.57 8.44 -3.76
C TYR A 7 -9.84 9.93 -3.54
N PRO A 8 -10.75 10.31 -2.62
CA PRO A 8 -11.01 11.71 -2.33
C PRO A 8 -9.81 12.37 -1.63
N ALA A 9 -9.54 13.63 -2.00
CA ALA A 9 -8.42 14.45 -1.56
C ALA A 9 -8.56 14.93 -0.09
N ILE A 10 -8.47 14.01 0.87
CA ILE A 10 -8.37 14.33 2.31
C ILE A 10 -6.91 14.46 2.77
N LEU A 11 -5.98 14.68 1.82
CA LEU A 11 -4.53 14.60 2.02
C LEU A 11 -3.90 15.76 2.83
N ASN A 12 -4.69 16.73 3.31
CA ASN A 12 -4.17 17.98 3.88
C ASN A 12 -4.10 18.03 5.43
N TYR A 13 -4.24 16.91 6.15
CA TYR A 13 -4.29 16.94 7.64
C TYR A 13 -3.04 16.42 8.38
N TRP A 14 -2.05 15.80 7.73
CA TRP A 14 -0.98 15.07 8.45
C TRP A 14 0.45 15.55 8.17
N GLN A 15 0.62 16.86 7.93
CA GLN A 15 1.94 17.45 7.69
C GLN A 15 2.61 17.91 8.99
N ARG A 16 2.82 16.98 9.92
CA ARG A 16 3.57 17.26 11.16
C ARG A 16 4.33 16.02 11.59
N ASN A 17 5.36 15.68 10.81
CA ASN A 17 6.62 15.01 11.20
C ASN A 17 7.12 14.09 10.06
N GLU A 18 7.57 14.65 8.93
CA GLU A 18 8.38 13.85 8.00
C GLU A 18 9.57 14.69 7.50
N ASN A 19 10.74 14.33 8.01
CA ASN A 19 12.01 14.77 7.45
C ASN A 19 12.18 14.12 6.06
N GLY A 20 12.49 14.91 5.04
CA GLY A 20 13.10 14.46 3.77
C GLY A 20 12.28 13.62 2.77
N ASN A 21 11.40 12.71 3.22
CA ASN A 21 10.88 11.62 2.37
C ASN A 21 9.45 11.82 1.83
N GLY A 22 8.74 12.88 2.25
CA GLY A 22 7.36 13.14 1.81
C GLY A 22 7.21 13.25 0.28
N ASP A 23 8.24 13.74 -0.41
CA ASP A 23 8.27 13.78 -1.89
C ASP A 23 8.39 12.39 -2.52
N LEU A 24 9.16 11.49 -1.92
CA LEU A 24 9.30 10.11 -2.38
C LEU A 24 8.00 9.32 -2.14
N ILE A 25 7.34 9.51 -0.99
CA ILE A 25 6.03 8.91 -0.70
C ILE A 25 4.98 9.40 -1.71
N ARG A 26 4.94 10.70 -2.00
CA ARG A 26 4.01 11.27 -3.00
C ARG A 26 4.29 10.71 -4.40
N LYS A 27 5.56 10.59 -4.78
CA LYS A 27 5.97 9.99 -6.06
C LYS A 27 5.54 8.52 -6.15
N ALA A 28 5.79 7.72 -5.12
CA ALA A 28 5.40 6.31 -5.08
C ALA A 28 3.87 6.16 -5.21
N ASN A 29 3.10 6.94 -4.46
CA ASN A 29 1.64 6.96 -4.57
C ASN A 29 1.16 7.31 -5.99
N HIS A 30 1.76 8.31 -6.61
CA HIS A 30 1.40 8.69 -7.98
C HIS A 30 1.68 7.55 -8.96
N LEU A 31 2.84 6.90 -8.88
CA LEU A 31 3.19 5.74 -9.71
C LEU A 31 2.18 4.60 -9.53
N LEU A 32 1.79 4.28 -8.29
CA LEU A 32 0.77 3.26 -8.02
C LEU A 32 -0.59 3.62 -8.62
N SER A 33 -1.03 4.87 -8.47
CA SER A 33 -2.30 5.34 -9.06
C SER A 33 -2.29 5.29 -10.60
N SER A 34 -1.10 5.32 -11.21
CA SER A 34 -0.89 5.21 -12.66
C SER A 34 -0.66 3.77 -13.13
N GLY A 35 -0.72 2.78 -12.23
CA GLY A 35 -0.48 1.36 -12.54
C GLY A 35 1.00 0.96 -12.69
N GLN A 36 1.92 1.86 -12.36
CA GLN A 36 3.37 1.67 -12.47
C GLN A 36 3.95 1.06 -11.17
N ALA A 37 3.52 -0.16 -10.86
CA ALA A 37 3.83 -0.81 -9.58
C ALA A 37 5.32 -1.09 -9.38
N GLU A 38 6.05 -1.48 -10.43
CA GLU A 38 7.48 -1.79 -10.33
C GLU A 38 8.32 -0.52 -10.14
N GLU A 39 8.01 0.57 -10.85
CA GLU A 39 8.67 1.86 -10.61
C GLU A 39 8.36 2.40 -9.21
N ALA A 40 7.15 2.17 -8.70
CA ALA A 40 6.81 2.51 -7.32
C ALA A 40 7.67 1.71 -6.32
N LYS A 41 7.88 0.40 -6.54
CA LYS A 41 8.76 -0.42 -5.69
C LYS A 41 10.19 0.15 -5.63
N GLU A 42 10.73 0.63 -6.74
CA GLU A 42 12.06 1.24 -6.77
C GLU A 42 12.15 2.53 -5.95
N VAL A 43 11.11 3.36 -6.00
CA VAL A 43 11.02 4.55 -5.13
C VAL A 43 10.88 4.15 -3.67
N ILE A 44 10.03 3.17 -3.36
CA ILE A 44 9.85 2.68 -2.00
C ILE A 44 11.14 2.07 -1.44
N ARG A 45 11.94 1.38 -2.27
CA ARG A 45 13.26 0.88 -1.87
C ARG A 45 14.19 2.01 -1.44
N GLN A 46 14.16 3.16 -2.11
CA GLN A 46 14.94 4.33 -1.70
C GLN A 46 14.49 4.87 -0.34
N ILE A 47 13.18 4.90 -0.08
CA ILE A 47 12.63 5.29 1.22
C ILE A 47 13.14 4.34 2.31
N LEU A 48 13.04 3.03 2.08
CA LEU A 48 13.48 2.00 3.03
C LEU A 48 15.00 1.92 3.23
N GLN A 49 15.80 2.40 2.27
CA GLN A 49 17.24 2.55 2.47
C GLN A 49 17.59 3.66 3.46
N LEU A 50 16.78 4.73 3.47
CA LEU A 50 16.95 5.87 4.38
C LEU A 50 16.29 5.61 5.73
N GLU A 51 15.10 5.01 5.70
CA GLU A 51 14.26 4.72 6.86
C GLU A 51 13.71 3.29 6.75
N PRO A 52 14.49 2.28 7.20
CA PRO A 52 14.09 0.88 7.14
C PRO A 52 12.80 0.56 7.88
N ASP A 53 12.40 1.42 8.82
CA ASP A 53 11.23 1.29 9.68
C ASP A 53 10.11 2.29 9.33
N ASN A 54 10.11 2.83 8.10
CA ASN A 54 9.06 3.74 7.65
C ASN A 54 7.72 3.01 7.47
N SER A 55 6.72 3.35 8.30
CA SER A 55 5.39 2.74 8.27
C SER A 55 4.68 2.92 6.92
N ALA A 56 4.72 4.12 6.34
CA ALA A 56 4.05 4.42 5.08
C ALA A 56 4.65 3.62 3.91
N ALA A 57 5.96 3.42 3.87
CA ALA A 57 6.63 2.58 2.87
C ALA A 57 6.15 1.12 2.92
N HIS A 58 6.00 0.55 4.12
CA HIS A 58 5.46 -0.81 4.28
C HIS A 58 3.99 -0.90 3.88
N ALA A 59 3.19 0.13 4.20
CA ALA A 59 1.80 0.20 3.76
C ALA A 59 1.70 0.21 2.22
N LEU A 60 2.56 0.97 1.52
CA LEU A 60 2.60 0.99 0.06
C LEU A 60 3.02 -0.36 -0.54
N LEU A 61 3.98 -1.06 0.06
CA LEU A 61 4.33 -2.42 -0.37
C LEU A 61 3.16 -3.40 -0.21
N ALA A 62 2.37 -3.27 0.86
CA ALA A 62 1.17 -4.08 1.04
C ALA A 62 0.15 -3.84 -0.08
N ILE A 63 -0.06 -2.58 -0.51
CA ILE A 63 -0.92 -2.26 -1.67
C ILE A 63 -0.41 -2.94 -2.94
N ILE A 64 0.90 -2.93 -3.16
CA ILE A 64 1.49 -3.57 -4.34
C ILE A 64 1.28 -5.08 -4.31
N ALA A 65 1.49 -5.71 -3.15
CA ALA A 65 1.23 -7.13 -2.96
C ALA A 65 -0.25 -7.48 -3.20
N VAL A 66 -1.20 -6.62 -2.79
CA VAL A 66 -2.63 -6.78 -3.14
C VAL A 66 -2.84 -6.78 -4.66
N VAL A 67 -2.26 -5.82 -5.37
CA VAL A 67 -2.37 -5.73 -6.84
C VAL A 67 -1.75 -6.95 -7.52
N GLN A 68 -0.71 -7.55 -6.92
CA GLN A 68 -0.03 -8.74 -7.42
C GLN A 68 -0.68 -10.06 -6.95
N ASN A 69 -1.79 -9.98 -6.21
CA ASN A 69 -2.48 -11.13 -5.62
C ASN A 69 -1.60 -11.98 -4.67
N GLU A 70 -0.61 -11.34 -4.04
CA GLU A 70 0.31 -11.93 -3.06
C GLU A 70 -0.28 -11.77 -1.65
N LYS A 71 -1.38 -12.49 -1.37
CA LYS A 71 -2.22 -12.29 -0.17
C LYS A 71 -1.45 -12.33 1.15
N ASP A 72 -0.64 -13.37 1.35
CA ASP A 72 0.08 -13.59 2.63
C ASP A 72 1.10 -12.47 2.88
N GLN A 73 1.85 -12.09 1.84
CA GLN A 73 2.81 -11.02 1.90
C GLN A 73 2.14 -9.66 2.14
N ALA A 74 0.99 -9.42 1.51
CA ALA A 74 0.23 -8.20 1.69
C ALA A 74 -0.21 -8.03 3.16
N LEU A 75 -0.69 -9.11 3.78
CA LEU A 75 -1.09 -9.11 5.19
C LEU A 75 0.10 -8.90 6.13
N GLU A 76 1.23 -9.55 5.88
CA GLU A 76 2.46 -9.36 6.65
C GLU A 76 2.91 -7.90 6.62
N LEU A 77 2.97 -7.30 5.43
CA LEU A 77 3.41 -5.91 5.25
C LEU A 77 2.46 -4.90 5.89
N ALA A 78 1.14 -5.10 5.79
CA ALA A 78 0.16 -4.24 6.42
C ALA A 78 0.26 -4.30 7.96
N ASN A 79 0.42 -5.49 8.54
CA ASN A 79 0.61 -5.66 9.97
C ASN A 79 1.94 -5.06 10.46
N LYS A 80 3.01 -5.19 9.66
CA LYS A 80 4.29 -4.53 9.95
C LYS A 80 4.14 -3.01 9.97
N ALA A 81 3.44 -2.43 9.00
CA ALA A 81 3.18 -0.99 8.95
C ALA A 81 2.44 -0.48 10.20
N ILE A 82 1.44 -1.22 10.70
CA ILE A 82 0.71 -0.90 11.93
C ILE A 82 1.60 -1.04 13.17
N THR A 83 2.47 -2.06 13.20
CA THR A 83 3.41 -2.28 14.31
C THR A 83 4.41 -1.12 14.42
N LEU A 84 4.87 -0.62 13.27
CA LEU A 84 5.80 0.51 13.18
C LEU A 84 5.15 1.84 13.58
N ASP A 85 3.89 2.05 13.21
CA ASP A 85 3.09 3.19 13.66
C ASP A 85 1.61 2.83 13.83
N GLN A 86 1.19 2.73 15.09
CA GLN A 86 -0.17 2.35 15.50
C GLN A 86 -1.20 3.46 15.25
N HIS A 87 -0.77 4.68 14.87
CA HIS A 87 -1.66 5.78 14.53
C HIS A 87 -1.64 6.09 13.02
N SER A 88 -0.93 5.28 12.22
CA SER A 88 -0.79 5.47 10.77
C SER A 88 -2.10 5.13 10.05
N ALA A 89 -2.80 6.18 9.58
CA ALA A 89 -3.98 6.02 8.74
C ALA A 89 -3.66 5.23 7.45
N ALA A 90 -2.47 5.43 6.88
CA ALA A 90 -2.03 4.70 5.68
C ALA A 90 -1.89 3.19 5.94
N ALA A 91 -1.38 2.79 7.12
CA ALA A 91 -1.22 1.39 7.48
C ALA A 91 -2.58 0.68 7.63
N TYR A 92 -3.55 1.31 8.31
CA TYR A 92 -4.90 0.76 8.41
C TYR A 92 -5.65 0.73 7.07
N LEU A 93 -5.42 1.72 6.22
CA LEU A 93 -5.98 1.72 4.86
C LEU A 93 -5.43 0.55 4.04
N ALA A 94 -4.13 0.28 4.13
CA ALA A 94 -3.51 -0.87 3.49
C ALA A 94 -4.11 -2.19 4.00
N LEU A 95 -4.24 -2.36 5.33
CA LEU A 95 -4.90 -3.54 5.91
C LEU A 95 -6.34 -3.72 5.39
N SER A 96 -7.11 -2.62 5.31
CA SER A 96 -8.46 -2.67 4.76
C SER A 96 -8.48 -3.20 3.33
N TYR A 97 -7.52 -2.82 2.50
CA TYR A 97 -7.40 -3.35 1.15
C TYR A 97 -6.99 -4.81 1.07
N VAL A 98 -6.06 -5.23 1.92
CA VAL A 98 -5.69 -6.65 2.04
C VAL A 98 -6.94 -7.49 2.35
N GLN A 99 -7.72 -7.07 3.34
CA GLN A 99 -8.94 -7.76 3.75
C GLN A 99 -10.00 -7.80 2.65
N GLN A 100 -10.20 -6.70 1.93
CA GLN A 100 -11.14 -6.63 0.80
C GLN A 100 -10.71 -7.55 -0.36
N ALA A 101 -9.42 -7.55 -0.72
CA ALA A 101 -8.91 -8.42 -1.77
C ALA A 101 -9.00 -9.91 -1.41
N GLN A 102 -8.91 -10.23 -0.12
CA GLN A 102 -9.01 -11.61 0.36
C GLN A 102 -10.44 -12.16 0.31
N PHE A 103 -11.45 -11.31 0.49
CA PHE A 103 -12.86 -11.73 0.59
C PHE A 103 -13.49 -12.24 -0.71
N GLU A 104 -12.85 -12.00 -1.86
CA GLU A 104 -13.44 -12.29 -3.18
C GLU A 104 -12.63 -13.31 -4.00
N ILE A 105 -11.33 -13.52 -3.71
CA ILE A 105 -10.47 -14.32 -4.59
C ILE A 105 -10.65 -15.83 -4.39
N ASP A 106 -10.81 -16.31 -3.16
CA ASP A 106 -10.94 -17.75 -2.92
C ASP A 106 -12.29 -18.28 -3.45
N LEU A 107 -13.37 -17.51 -3.27
CA LEU A 107 -14.69 -17.82 -3.84
C LEU A 107 -14.71 -17.71 -5.38
N ALA A 108 -14.03 -16.70 -5.95
CA ALA A 108 -13.90 -16.57 -7.40
C ALA A 108 -13.09 -17.73 -8.01
N LEU A 109 -12.04 -18.21 -7.32
CA LEU A 109 -11.25 -19.35 -7.78
C LEU A 109 -12.08 -20.64 -7.80
N GLU A 110 -12.90 -20.87 -6.78
CA GLU A 110 -13.79 -22.03 -6.73
C GLU A 110 -14.81 -22.01 -7.87
N SER A 111 -15.30 -20.82 -8.22
CA SER A 111 -16.31 -20.64 -9.28
C SER A 111 -15.80 -20.98 -10.68
N VAL A 112 -14.49 -20.86 -10.94
CA VAL A 112 -13.86 -21.22 -12.23
C VAL A 112 -13.34 -22.67 -12.29
N GLN A 113 -13.39 -23.39 -11.17
CA GLN A 113 -12.92 -24.79 -11.05
C GLN A 113 -14.06 -25.82 -11.03
N LYS A 114 -15.32 -25.38 -11.01
CA LYS A 114 -16.53 -26.21 -11.18
C LYS A 114 -17.00 -26.20 -12.62
#